data_AF-A0A449AES3-F1
#
_entry.id   AF-A0A449AES3-F1
#
_cell.length_a   1.000
_cell.length_b   1.000
_cell.length_c   1.000
_cell.angle_alpha   90.00
_cell.angle_beta   90.00
_cell.angle_gamma   90.00
#
_symmetry.space_group_name_H-M   'P 1'
#
loop_
_entity.id
_entity.type
_entity.pdbx_description
1 polymer ?
#
loop_
_entity_poly.entity_id
_entity_poly.type
_entity_poly.pdbx_seq_one_letter_code
_entity_poly.pdbx_strand_id
1 'polypeptide(L)'
;MKKIFKQFIFGLSQITLVSLITLSCSNNQTNQKLLKINFGSGLNTQQIQNFEAEINNLIIAKGGDFTIKISSEGDINDYNKNLDDLIKNKQDIVFVSSGKLLAKKSDLQNNNINLGIQTYTKMFKGSNNNSETYLNGLDNDPLRSLAQKQQTIFDKIPRSQWDDQNNGNNYANYLYNNFYTNNLTNYYRGMIYIVANEQDTKEIIEAWNNKDLTKFLSYGYVHSNDKESGSKYILPQALLKKHFGTKFTSFLELINQNANYKLDSKPLANIYKSSLNNQKIFFDAEGVYSWTKYKQGNDPFTINNQTRPGHKFTFLTVTDPLLYNIAIYKNHIPSAKIKILAEVLKELAQTNQDIWGPMHGFYSYKYINDVNKEVWEILNNIGK
;
A
#
# COMPACT_ATOMS: atom_id res chain seq x y z
N MET A 1 -30.73 94.71 14.58
CA MET A 1 -30.00 94.11 13.45
C MET A 1 -30.47 92.67 13.28
N LYS A 2 -30.89 92.32 12.06
CA LYS A 2 -31.05 90.98 11.43
C LYS A 2 -31.23 89.78 12.38
N LYS A 3 -32.44 89.20 12.43
CA LYS A 3 -32.92 88.06 11.57
C LYS A 3 -32.19 86.75 11.96
N ILE A 4 -32.79 85.56 12.11
CA ILE A 4 -34.13 85.02 11.83
C ILE A 4 -34.07 83.52 12.27
N PHE A 5 -35.21 82.99 12.74
CA PHE A 5 -35.72 81.61 12.62
C PHE A 5 -34.91 80.40 13.14
N LYS A 6 -35.54 79.29 13.54
CA LYS A 6 -36.92 78.94 13.96
C LYS A 6 -36.87 77.44 14.29
N GLN A 7 -37.80 77.07 15.17
CA GLN A 7 -38.56 75.81 15.16
C GLN A 7 -37.88 74.51 15.64
N PHE A 8 -38.10 74.27 16.93
CA PHE A 8 -38.95 73.17 17.42
C PHE A 8 -39.81 72.47 16.35
N ILE A 9 -39.60 71.17 16.16
CA ILE A 9 -40.68 70.17 15.99
C ILE A 9 -40.26 68.90 16.75
N PHE A 10 -41.05 68.56 17.78
CA PHE A 10 -41.05 67.27 18.45
C PHE A 10 -41.66 66.23 17.51
N GLY A 11 -40.85 65.26 17.07
CA GLY A 11 -41.29 64.11 16.28
C GLY A 11 -41.39 62.87 17.16
N LEU A 12 -42.63 62.43 17.39
CA LEU A 12 -42.99 61.14 17.97
C LEU A 12 -42.56 59.98 17.06
N SER A 13 -42.21 58.86 17.73
CA SER A 13 -42.41 57.47 17.32
C SER A 13 -41.94 57.04 15.93
N GLN A 14 -40.86 56.25 15.90
CA GLN A 14 -40.89 54.88 15.38
C GLN A 14 -39.62 54.16 15.85
N ILE A 15 -39.73 53.45 16.97
CA ILE A 15 -38.76 52.40 17.31
C ILE A 15 -39.06 51.27 16.34
N THR A 16 -38.29 51.18 15.27
CA THR A 16 -38.26 50.01 14.40
C THR A 16 -37.83 48.82 15.25
N LEU A 17 -38.80 47.99 15.65
CA LEU A 17 -38.56 46.60 16.00
C LEU A 17 -37.95 45.95 14.76
N VAL A 18 -36.62 45.92 14.70
CA VAL A 18 -35.91 44.96 13.88
C VAL A 18 -36.24 43.62 14.52
N SER A 19 -37.16 42.91 13.88
CA SER A 19 -37.39 41.50 14.12
C SER A 19 -36.06 40.78 13.89
N LEU A 20 -35.29 40.63 14.97
CA LEU A 20 -34.33 39.56 15.12
C LEU A 20 -35.14 38.28 14.92
N ILE A 21 -35.15 37.79 13.68
CA ILE A 21 -35.33 36.37 13.43
C ILE A 21 -34.13 35.74 14.11
N THR A 22 -34.30 35.42 15.39
CA THR A 22 -33.51 34.40 16.03
C THR A 22 -33.81 33.14 15.24
N LEU A 23 -32.97 32.88 14.23
CA LEU A 23 -32.63 31.52 13.87
C LEU A 23 -32.13 30.91 15.18
N SER A 24 -33.07 30.33 15.91
CA SER A 24 -32.81 29.16 16.74
C SER A 24 -32.25 28.11 15.78
N CYS A 25 -30.97 28.25 15.44
CA CYS A 25 -30.12 27.10 15.28
C CYS A 25 -30.29 26.36 16.61
N SER A 26 -31.20 25.39 16.62
CA SER A 26 -31.08 24.31 17.57
C SER A 26 -29.67 23.80 17.35
N ASN A 27 -28.76 24.13 18.27
CA ASN A 27 -27.58 23.35 18.50
C ASN A 27 -28.08 21.97 18.95
N ASN A 28 -28.62 21.21 18.00
CA ASN A 28 -28.36 19.79 17.96
C ASN A 28 -26.87 19.67 17.59
N GLN A 29 -26.00 20.06 18.53
CA GLN A 29 -24.83 19.26 18.79
C GLN A 29 -25.36 17.93 19.35
N THR A 30 -26.08 17.17 18.51
CA THR A 30 -25.98 15.72 18.54
C THR A 30 -24.49 15.47 18.56
N ASN A 31 -23.98 14.95 19.67
CA ASN A 31 -22.59 14.54 19.83
C ASN A 31 -22.16 13.78 18.57
N GLN A 32 -21.61 14.48 17.58
CA GLN A 32 -21.13 13.87 16.35
C GLN A 32 -20.03 12.94 16.83
N LYS A 33 -20.24 11.63 16.63
CA LYS A 33 -19.26 10.65 17.09
C LYS A 33 -17.97 10.89 16.30
N LEU A 34 -16.92 11.28 17.00
CA LEU A 34 -15.61 11.51 16.40
C LEU A 34 -14.90 10.18 16.19
N LEU A 35 -14.43 9.92 14.97
CA LEU A 35 -13.59 8.76 14.64
C LEU A 35 -12.15 9.21 14.36
N LYS A 36 -11.17 8.64 15.05
CA LYS A 36 -9.74 8.92 14.86
C LYS A 36 -9.16 8.01 13.77
N ILE A 37 -8.56 8.61 12.75
CA ILE A 37 -8.00 7.88 11.61
C ILE A 37 -6.56 8.34 11.37
N ASN A 38 -5.66 7.38 11.17
CA ASN A 38 -4.26 7.65 10.84
C ASN A 38 -4.09 7.94 9.33
N PHE A 39 -4.26 9.20 8.93
CA PHE A 39 -3.97 9.72 7.58
C PHE A 39 -2.87 10.80 7.56
N GLY A 40 -2.28 11.16 8.70
CA GLY A 40 -1.35 12.30 8.77
C GLY A 40 0.07 12.02 8.29
N SER A 41 0.43 10.75 8.02
CA SER A 41 1.80 10.42 7.58
C SER A 41 2.10 11.03 6.21
N GLY A 42 3.09 11.92 6.15
CA GLY A 42 3.53 12.57 4.91
C GLY A 42 2.75 13.84 4.52
N LEU A 43 1.73 14.23 5.30
CA LEU A 43 0.98 15.47 5.11
C LEU A 43 1.41 16.52 6.14
N ASN A 44 1.44 17.80 5.73
CA ASN A 44 1.63 18.90 6.66
C ASN A 44 0.32 19.29 7.37
N THR A 45 0.39 20.10 8.42
CA THR A 45 -0.76 20.50 9.24
C THR A 45 -1.90 21.11 8.41
N GLN A 46 -1.59 21.97 7.44
CA GLN A 46 -2.61 22.61 6.60
C GLN A 46 -3.29 21.60 5.67
N GLN A 47 -2.52 20.70 5.06
CA GLN A 47 -3.05 19.61 4.23
C GLN A 47 -3.97 18.70 5.05
N ILE A 48 -3.56 18.35 6.28
CA ILE A 48 -4.39 17.56 7.21
C ILE A 48 -5.70 18.27 7.50
N GLN A 49 -5.67 19.56 7.86
CA GLN A 49 -6.88 20.33 8.18
C GLN A 49 -7.84 20.43 6.98
N ASN A 50 -7.31 20.72 5.78
CA ASN A 50 -8.12 20.84 4.57
C ASN A 50 -8.75 19.49 4.20
N PHE A 51 -7.95 18.42 4.24
CA PHE A 51 -8.41 17.08 3.88
C PHE A 51 -9.42 16.53 4.90
N GLU A 52 -9.20 16.78 6.20
CA GLU A 52 -10.16 16.46 7.26
C GLU A 52 -11.50 17.17 7.03
N ALA A 53 -11.47 18.47 6.71
CA ALA A 53 -12.68 19.23 6.43
C ALA A 53 -13.42 18.69 5.20
N GLU A 54 -12.69 18.36 4.13
CA GLU A 54 -13.26 17.82 2.90
C GLU A 54 -13.93 16.45 3.12
N ILE A 55 -13.26 15.54 3.84
CA ILE A 55 -13.84 14.25 4.22
C ILE A 55 -15.10 14.45 5.07
N ASN A 56 -15.05 15.33 6.07
CA ASN A 56 -16.19 15.58 6.96
C ASN A 56 -17.39 16.18 6.21
N ASN A 57 -17.17 17.09 5.27
CA ASN A 57 -18.23 17.64 4.42
C ASN A 57 -18.89 16.55 3.57
N LEU A 58 -18.09 15.66 2.98
CA LEU A 58 -18.61 14.54 2.19
C LEU A 58 -19.35 13.50 3.05
N ILE A 59 -18.89 13.22 4.28
CA ILE A 59 -19.61 12.35 5.21
C ILE A 59 -21.00 12.91 5.49
N ILE A 60 -21.11 14.20 5.82
CA ILE A 60 -22.39 14.87 6.11
C ILE A 60 -23.29 14.86 4.86
N ALA A 61 -22.74 15.16 3.69
CA ALA A 61 -23.48 15.15 2.42
C ALA A 61 -24.06 13.76 2.08
N LYS A 62 -23.43 12.68 2.54
CA LYS A 62 -23.92 11.30 2.41
C LYS A 62 -24.84 10.86 3.56
N GLY A 63 -25.28 11.78 4.41
CA GLY A 63 -26.17 11.49 5.55
C GLY A 63 -25.46 10.86 6.75
N GLY A 64 -24.13 10.97 6.84
CA GLY A 64 -23.37 10.53 7.99
C GLY A 64 -23.61 11.42 9.22
N ASP A 65 -23.73 10.79 10.38
CA ASP A 65 -23.93 11.40 11.71
C ASP A 65 -22.62 11.52 12.51
N PHE A 66 -21.47 11.50 11.82
CA PHE A 66 -20.15 11.41 12.43
C PHE A 66 -19.15 12.31 11.71
N THR A 67 -18.03 12.56 12.39
CA THR A 67 -16.88 13.24 11.81
C THR A 67 -15.63 12.42 12.07
N ILE A 68 -14.59 12.70 11.31
CA ILE A 68 -13.27 12.14 11.52
C ILE A 68 -12.33 13.19 12.08
N LYS A 69 -11.35 12.72 12.85
CA LYS A 69 -10.11 13.42 13.18
C LYS A 69 -8.96 12.69 12.52
N ILE A 70 -8.21 13.38 11.66
CA ILE A 70 -6.97 12.84 11.14
C ILE A 70 -5.88 13.03 12.19
N SER A 71 -5.27 11.92 12.58
CA SER A 71 -4.07 11.94 13.42
C SER A 71 -2.82 11.89 12.54
N SER A 72 -1.75 12.54 13.00
CA SER A 72 -0.38 12.28 12.57
C SER A 72 0.31 11.26 13.48
N GLU A 73 -0.42 10.68 14.44
CA GLU A 73 0.09 9.69 15.38
C GLU A 73 0.00 8.29 14.77
N GLY A 74 1.15 7.64 14.58
CA GLY A 74 1.25 6.32 13.98
C GLY A 74 2.48 6.20 13.09
N ASP A 75 2.81 4.99 12.69
CA ASP A 75 3.70 4.76 11.55
C ASP A 75 2.97 3.81 10.61
N ILE A 76 2.58 4.32 9.44
CA ILE A 76 1.81 3.55 8.46
C ILE A 76 2.56 2.31 7.94
N ASN A 77 3.89 2.31 8.04
CA ASN A 77 4.71 1.16 7.69
C ASN A 77 4.92 0.19 8.86
N ASP A 78 4.63 0.64 10.09
CA ASP A 78 4.64 -0.21 11.28
C ASP A 78 3.23 -0.71 11.59
N TYR A 79 2.87 -1.77 10.88
CA TYR A 79 1.57 -2.42 11.04
C TYR A 79 1.32 -2.95 12.45
N ASN A 80 2.36 -3.32 13.20
CA ASN A 80 2.21 -3.75 14.59
C ASN A 80 1.87 -2.57 15.48
N LYS A 81 2.54 -1.43 15.28
CA LYS A 81 2.18 -0.18 15.94
C LYS A 81 0.76 0.25 15.60
N ASN A 82 0.33 0.15 14.35
CA ASN A 82 -1.04 0.52 13.96
C ASN A 82 -2.09 -0.37 14.65
N LEU A 83 -1.84 -1.69 14.72
CA LEU A 83 -2.70 -2.61 15.45
C LEU A 83 -2.72 -2.30 16.95
N ASP A 84 -1.55 -2.03 17.54
CA ASP A 84 -1.41 -1.63 18.95
C ASP A 84 -2.15 -0.32 19.25
N ASP A 85 -2.01 0.69 18.40
CA ASP A 85 -2.63 2.00 18.55
C ASP A 85 -4.17 1.89 18.39
N LEU A 86 -4.65 0.97 17.54
CA LEU A 86 -6.06 0.58 17.50
C LEU A 86 -6.47 -0.11 18.82
N ILE A 87 -5.74 -1.12 19.28
CA ILE A 87 -6.04 -1.86 20.52
C ILE A 87 -6.13 -0.89 21.72
N LYS A 88 -5.20 0.06 21.81
CA LYS A 88 -5.09 1.09 22.87
C LYS A 88 -6.04 2.29 22.70
N ASN A 89 -6.97 2.25 21.73
CA ASN A 89 -7.95 3.30 21.44
C ASN A 89 -7.33 4.68 21.12
N LYS A 90 -6.12 4.69 20.54
CA LYS A 90 -5.51 5.91 19.99
C LYS A 90 -6.04 6.21 18.60
N GLN A 91 -6.31 5.15 17.83
CA GLN A 91 -7.00 5.20 16.54
C GLN A 91 -8.26 4.35 16.60
N ASP A 92 -9.25 4.72 15.80
CA ASP A 92 -10.49 3.97 15.61
C ASP A 92 -10.47 3.13 14.33
N ILE A 93 -9.70 3.59 13.34
CA ILE A 93 -9.53 2.96 12.03
C ILE A 93 -8.07 3.07 11.59
N VAL A 94 -7.48 1.96 11.14
CA VAL A 94 -6.13 1.91 10.58
C VAL A 94 -6.07 1.00 9.35
N PHE A 95 -5.19 1.29 8.40
CA PHE A 95 -4.95 0.45 7.22
C PHE A 95 -3.74 -0.45 7.45
N VAL A 96 -3.91 -1.76 7.23
CA VAL A 96 -2.85 -2.74 7.42
C VAL A 96 -2.65 -3.62 6.20
N SER A 97 -1.42 -4.08 5.98
CA SER A 97 -1.11 -5.07 4.93
C SER A 97 -1.87 -6.37 5.20
N SER A 98 -2.48 -6.96 4.19
CA SER A 98 -3.23 -8.22 4.36
C SER A 98 -2.32 -9.41 4.74
N GLY A 99 -1.04 -9.35 4.39
CA GLY A 99 -0.04 -10.34 4.84
C GLY A 99 0.06 -10.42 6.36
N LYS A 100 -0.08 -9.27 7.04
CA LYS A 100 -0.10 -9.19 8.50
C LYS A 100 -1.36 -9.82 9.10
N LEU A 101 -2.48 -9.77 8.40
CA LEU A 101 -3.76 -10.32 8.88
C LEU A 101 -3.74 -11.85 8.97
N LEU A 102 -2.94 -12.53 8.15
CA LEU A 102 -2.85 -13.99 8.09
C LEU A 102 -2.51 -14.61 9.45
N ALA A 103 -1.52 -14.06 10.14
CA ALA A 103 -1.06 -14.56 11.43
C ALA A 103 -1.88 -14.01 12.62
N LYS A 104 -2.83 -13.10 12.36
CA LYS A 104 -3.48 -12.28 13.39
C LYS A 104 -4.98 -12.50 13.51
N LYS A 105 -5.58 -13.45 12.78
CA LYS A 105 -7.03 -13.70 12.81
C LYS A 105 -7.58 -13.84 14.25
N SER A 106 -6.96 -14.68 15.07
CA SER A 106 -7.36 -14.86 16.47
C SER A 106 -7.18 -13.60 17.31
N ASP A 107 -6.07 -12.87 17.12
CA ASP A 107 -5.81 -11.61 17.82
C ASP A 107 -6.88 -10.56 17.51
N LEU A 108 -7.30 -10.45 16.24
CA LEU A 108 -8.35 -9.52 15.82
C LEU A 108 -9.71 -9.90 16.44
N GLN A 109 -10.05 -11.19 16.46
CA GLN A 109 -11.27 -11.69 17.08
C GLN A 109 -11.29 -11.41 18.59
N ASN A 110 -10.19 -11.70 19.29
CA ASN A 110 -10.06 -11.48 20.74
C ASN A 110 -10.13 -9.99 21.12
N ASN A 111 -9.69 -9.11 20.23
CA ASN A 111 -9.70 -7.66 20.45
C ASN A 111 -10.94 -6.94 19.88
N ASN A 112 -11.94 -7.70 19.40
CA ASN A 112 -13.15 -7.14 18.79
C ASN A 112 -12.85 -6.16 17.64
N ILE A 113 -11.95 -6.57 16.73
CA ILE A 113 -11.54 -5.80 15.57
C ILE A 113 -12.15 -6.41 14.31
N ASN A 114 -12.81 -5.57 13.52
CA ASN A 114 -13.45 -5.91 12.26
C ASN A 114 -12.63 -5.41 11.06
N LEU A 115 -12.84 -6.01 9.89
CA LEU A 115 -12.27 -5.59 8.61
C LEU A 115 -13.37 -4.89 7.80
N GLY A 116 -13.07 -3.75 7.18
CA GLY A 116 -14.12 -2.87 6.66
C GLY A 116 -13.91 -2.30 5.27
N ILE A 117 -12.69 -1.93 4.90
CA ILE A 117 -12.43 -1.23 3.64
C ILE A 117 -11.26 -1.90 2.91
N GLN A 118 -11.49 -2.40 1.71
CA GLN A 118 -10.45 -2.89 0.82
C GLN A 118 -9.89 -1.71 0.01
N THR A 119 -8.57 -1.58 -0.01
CA THR A 119 -7.88 -0.64 -0.90
C THR A 119 -7.60 -1.28 -2.26
N TYR A 120 -7.54 -0.44 -3.30
CA TYR A 120 -7.19 -0.83 -4.66
C TYR A 120 -5.97 -0.04 -5.11
N THR A 121 -5.11 -0.66 -5.91
CA THR A 121 -3.91 -0.06 -6.48
C THR A 121 -3.96 -0.11 -8.01
N LYS A 122 -3.05 0.61 -8.67
CA LYS A 122 -2.91 0.53 -10.14
C LYS A 122 -2.33 -0.82 -10.53
N MET A 123 -2.93 -1.47 -11.53
CA MET A 123 -2.47 -2.75 -12.03
C MET A 123 -1.25 -2.58 -12.92
N PHE A 124 -0.23 -3.43 -12.74
CA PHE A 124 0.96 -3.45 -13.58
C PHE A 124 0.67 -3.86 -15.02
N LYS A 125 1.36 -3.25 -15.97
CA LYS A 125 1.34 -3.69 -17.37
C LYS A 125 1.90 -5.10 -17.48
N GLY A 126 1.31 -5.87 -18.39
CA GLY A 126 1.64 -7.28 -18.61
C GLY A 126 0.74 -8.25 -17.85
N SER A 127 0.05 -7.77 -16.80
CA SER A 127 -1.02 -8.48 -16.10
C SER A 127 -2.35 -8.40 -16.86
N ASN A 128 -3.13 -9.49 -16.84
CA ASN A 128 -4.46 -9.50 -17.43
C ASN A 128 -5.49 -8.94 -16.43
N ASN A 129 -5.41 -9.39 -15.17
CA ASN A 129 -6.33 -8.99 -14.11
C ASN A 129 -5.76 -9.17 -12.68
N ASN A 130 -4.46 -9.44 -12.54
CA ASN A 130 -3.80 -9.76 -11.27
C ASN A 130 -4.38 -11.00 -10.55
N SER A 131 -5.03 -11.92 -11.27
CA SER A 131 -5.55 -13.19 -10.71
C SER A 131 -4.73 -14.42 -11.09
N GLU A 132 -3.70 -14.25 -11.92
CA GLU A 132 -2.85 -15.34 -12.38
C GLU A 132 -2.21 -16.06 -11.20
N THR A 133 -2.17 -17.39 -11.24
CA THR A 133 -1.61 -18.24 -10.20
C THR A 133 -0.50 -19.12 -10.73
N TYR A 134 0.31 -19.65 -9.82
CA TYR A 134 1.37 -20.60 -10.12
C TYR A 134 0.81 -21.85 -10.83
N LEU A 135 1.53 -22.32 -11.84
CA LEU A 135 1.21 -23.53 -12.59
C LEU A 135 2.31 -24.58 -12.47
N ASN A 136 3.54 -24.23 -12.86
CA ASN A 136 4.67 -25.16 -12.95
C ASN A 136 6.05 -24.51 -12.75
N GLY A 137 6.14 -23.18 -12.76
CA GLY A 137 7.37 -22.40 -12.62
C GLY A 137 8.27 -22.34 -13.87
N LEU A 138 7.87 -22.94 -14.99
CA LEU A 138 8.64 -22.95 -16.24
C LEU A 138 8.26 -21.74 -17.12
N ASP A 139 8.87 -21.59 -18.29
CA ASP A 139 8.64 -20.41 -19.15
C ASP A 139 7.18 -20.22 -19.59
N ASN A 140 6.37 -21.29 -19.61
CA ASN A 140 4.94 -21.22 -19.87
C ASN A 140 4.09 -20.96 -18.63
N ASP A 141 4.68 -20.83 -17.44
CA ASP A 141 3.98 -20.46 -16.21
C ASP A 141 3.45 -19.02 -16.34
N PRO A 142 2.18 -18.75 -15.99
CA PRO A 142 1.64 -17.40 -16.00
C PRO A 142 2.47 -16.40 -15.21
N LEU A 143 3.00 -16.79 -14.04
CA LEU A 143 3.80 -15.93 -13.17
C LEU A 143 5.19 -15.63 -13.76
N ARG A 144 5.77 -16.58 -14.50
CA ARG A 144 7.03 -16.39 -15.26
C ARG A 144 6.79 -15.43 -16.43
N SER A 145 5.70 -15.60 -17.16
CA SER A 145 5.31 -14.72 -18.27
C SER A 145 5.09 -13.27 -17.80
N LEU A 146 4.43 -13.08 -16.64
CA LEU A 146 4.27 -11.75 -16.03
C LEU A 146 5.60 -11.08 -15.74
N ALA A 147 6.53 -11.78 -15.10
CA ALA A 147 7.86 -11.26 -14.78
C ALA A 147 8.65 -10.88 -16.05
N GLN A 148 8.61 -11.71 -17.10
CA GLN A 148 9.27 -11.42 -18.38
C GLN A 148 8.69 -10.18 -19.08
N LYS A 149 7.36 -10.00 -19.07
CA LYS A 149 6.73 -8.80 -19.61
C LYS A 149 7.15 -7.55 -18.83
N GLN A 150 7.22 -7.64 -17.51
CA GLN A 150 7.71 -6.54 -16.67
C GLN A 150 9.20 -6.23 -16.92
N GLN A 151 10.05 -7.26 -17.08
CA GLN A 151 11.46 -7.09 -17.43
C GLN A 151 11.61 -6.34 -18.75
N THR A 152 10.81 -6.70 -19.76
CA THR A 152 10.81 -6.02 -21.06
C THR A 152 10.48 -4.53 -20.95
N ILE A 153 9.55 -4.16 -20.06
CA ILE A 153 9.20 -2.75 -19.81
C ILE A 153 10.31 -2.06 -19.01
N PHE A 154 10.88 -2.73 -18.02
CA PHE A 154 11.98 -2.23 -17.19
C PHE A 154 13.22 -1.90 -18.03
N ASP A 155 13.59 -2.78 -18.97
CA ASP A 155 14.78 -2.63 -19.81
C ASP A 155 14.62 -1.61 -20.95
N LYS A 156 13.38 -1.19 -21.25
CA LYS A 156 13.09 -0.33 -22.40
C LYS A 156 13.80 1.02 -22.33
N ILE A 157 13.94 1.57 -21.12
CA ILE A 157 14.63 2.83 -20.87
C ILE A 157 15.68 2.55 -19.79
N PRO A 158 16.97 2.87 -20.02
CA PRO A 158 18.00 2.74 -18.99
C PRO A 158 17.59 3.46 -17.71
N ARG A 159 17.77 2.82 -16.56
CA ARG A 159 17.36 3.34 -15.25
C ARG A 159 17.87 4.76 -14.96
N SER A 160 19.08 5.09 -15.42
CA SER A 160 19.69 6.41 -15.29
C SER A 160 19.00 7.53 -16.07
N GLN A 161 18.13 7.18 -17.02
CA GLN A 161 17.34 8.10 -17.83
C GLN A 161 15.89 8.21 -17.34
N TRP A 162 15.55 7.62 -16.19
CA TRP A 162 14.20 7.75 -15.65
C TRP A 162 14.04 9.08 -14.93
N ASP A 163 12.99 9.81 -15.29
CA ASP A 163 12.64 11.14 -14.81
C ASP A 163 11.11 11.35 -14.80
N ASP A 164 10.67 12.59 -14.68
CA ASP A 164 9.27 13.02 -14.71
C ASP A 164 8.69 13.17 -16.13
N GLN A 165 9.50 13.00 -17.18
CA GLN A 165 9.08 13.13 -18.57
C GLN A 165 8.55 11.80 -19.14
N ASN A 166 7.74 11.88 -20.20
CA ASN A 166 7.15 10.69 -20.84
C ASN A 166 8.19 9.72 -21.40
N ASN A 167 9.30 10.23 -21.91
CA ASN A 167 10.44 9.45 -22.40
C ASN A 167 11.34 8.93 -21.27
N GLY A 168 11.18 9.40 -20.03
CA GLY A 168 11.88 8.90 -18.83
C GLY A 168 10.96 8.18 -17.83
N ASN A 169 9.93 7.48 -18.31
CA ASN A 169 8.97 6.73 -17.49
C ASN A 169 7.95 7.51 -16.66
N ASN A 170 7.89 8.84 -16.79
CA ASN A 170 6.84 9.71 -16.25
C ASN A 170 6.59 9.50 -14.75
N TYR A 171 7.55 9.94 -13.94
CA TYR A 171 7.39 9.98 -12.49
C TYR A 171 6.39 11.07 -12.06
N ALA A 172 5.16 10.67 -11.71
CA ALA A 172 4.16 11.56 -11.14
C ALA A 172 3.33 10.81 -10.10
N ASN A 173 2.87 11.53 -9.07
CA ASN A 173 2.07 10.98 -7.97
C ASN A 173 2.73 9.72 -7.35
N TYR A 174 4.01 9.86 -6.99
CA TYR A 174 4.81 8.83 -6.30
C TYR A 174 5.17 7.59 -7.13
N LEU A 175 4.89 7.57 -8.44
CA LEU A 175 5.17 6.42 -9.30
C LEU A 175 5.59 6.79 -10.71
N TYR A 176 6.27 5.86 -11.38
CA TYR A 176 6.53 5.88 -12.81
C TYR A 176 5.32 5.30 -13.56
N ASN A 177 4.50 6.17 -14.15
CA ASN A 177 3.20 5.80 -14.74
C ASN A 177 3.34 4.79 -15.90
N ASN A 178 4.48 4.74 -16.58
CA ASN A 178 4.70 3.85 -17.71
C ASN A 178 4.67 2.35 -17.36
N PHE A 179 4.77 1.98 -16.09
CA PHE A 179 4.67 0.59 -15.62
C PHE A 179 3.23 0.13 -15.35
N TYR A 180 2.27 1.05 -15.33
CA TYR A 180 0.91 0.79 -14.88
C TYR A 180 -0.11 0.90 -16.01
N THR A 181 -1.18 0.14 -15.90
CA THR A 181 -2.40 0.32 -16.71
C THR A 181 -3.32 1.35 -16.04
N ASN A 182 -4.40 1.72 -16.72
CA ASN A 182 -5.48 2.52 -16.12
C ASN A 182 -6.42 1.69 -15.24
N ASN A 183 -6.28 0.35 -15.26
CA ASN A 183 -7.12 -0.54 -14.46
C ASN A 183 -6.62 -0.61 -13.03
N LEU A 184 -7.57 -0.77 -12.10
CA LEU A 184 -7.28 -0.95 -10.69
C LEU A 184 -7.45 -2.42 -10.30
N THR A 185 -6.73 -2.83 -9.26
CA THR A 185 -6.78 -4.17 -8.68
C THR A 185 -6.65 -4.07 -7.17
N ASN A 186 -7.30 -4.97 -6.45
CA ASN A 186 -7.14 -5.11 -5.00
C ASN A 186 -6.07 -6.16 -4.65
N TYR A 187 -5.17 -6.50 -5.56
CA TYR A 187 -4.11 -7.47 -5.33
C TYR A 187 -2.71 -6.89 -5.54
N TYR A 188 -1.73 -7.44 -4.82
CA TYR A 188 -0.30 -7.25 -5.05
C TYR A 188 0.43 -8.58 -5.00
N ARG A 189 1.69 -8.60 -5.47
CA ARG A 189 2.55 -9.79 -5.49
C ARG A 189 3.92 -9.49 -4.91
N GLY A 190 4.65 -10.56 -4.60
CA GLY A 190 6.11 -10.54 -4.52
C GLY A 190 6.73 -10.85 -5.88
N MET A 191 8.04 -10.63 -5.99
CA MET A 191 8.84 -11.02 -7.14
C MET A 191 10.19 -11.57 -6.67
N ILE A 192 10.66 -12.61 -7.35
CA ILE A 192 12.01 -13.14 -7.22
C ILE A 192 12.88 -12.43 -8.25
N TYR A 193 13.85 -11.66 -7.79
CA TYR A 193 14.83 -10.97 -8.61
C TYR A 193 16.16 -11.72 -8.56
N ILE A 194 16.81 -11.84 -9.70
CA ILE A 194 18.20 -12.28 -9.83
C ILE A 194 19.03 -11.04 -10.13
N VAL A 195 20.08 -10.82 -9.36
CA VAL A 195 21.05 -9.73 -9.57
C VAL A 195 22.45 -10.31 -9.68
N ALA A 196 22.78 -10.80 -10.87
CA ALA A 196 24.00 -11.55 -11.14
C ALA A 196 24.51 -11.30 -12.57
N ASN A 197 25.70 -11.81 -12.87
CA ASN A 197 26.21 -11.86 -14.24
C ASN A 197 25.43 -12.88 -15.09
N GLU A 198 25.70 -12.93 -16.39
CA GLU A 198 24.98 -13.80 -17.32
C GLU A 198 25.10 -15.29 -16.99
N GLN A 199 26.30 -15.77 -16.63
CA GLN A 199 26.54 -17.18 -16.33
C GLN A 199 25.77 -17.62 -15.09
N ASP A 200 25.92 -16.88 -13.99
CA ASP A 200 25.18 -17.14 -12.75
C ASP A 200 23.66 -17.08 -12.98
N THR A 201 23.18 -16.13 -13.79
CA THR A 201 21.76 -16.01 -14.11
C THR A 201 21.24 -17.27 -14.81
N LYS A 202 21.98 -17.79 -15.80
CA LYS A 202 21.63 -19.03 -16.50
C LYS A 202 21.57 -20.21 -15.52
N GLU A 203 22.59 -20.36 -14.68
CA GLU A 203 22.65 -21.47 -13.72
C GLU A 203 21.57 -21.39 -12.63
N ILE A 204 21.22 -20.17 -12.17
CA ILE A 204 20.10 -19.98 -11.22
C ILE A 204 18.78 -20.37 -11.88
N ILE A 205 18.53 -19.95 -13.12
CA ILE A 205 17.32 -20.31 -13.87
C ILE A 205 17.27 -21.81 -14.13
N GLU A 206 18.40 -22.44 -14.45
CA GLU A 206 18.50 -23.88 -14.64
C GLU A 206 18.18 -24.63 -13.33
N ALA A 207 18.75 -24.21 -12.21
CA ALA A 207 18.46 -24.79 -10.89
C ALA A 207 16.97 -24.67 -10.52
N TRP A 208 16.35 -23.53 -10.85
CA TRP A 208 14.91 -23.34 -10.73
C TRP A 208 14.15 -24.34 -11.62
N ASN A 209 14.40 -24.33 -12.93
CA ASN A 209 13.70 -25.20 -13.89
C ASN A 209 13.83 -26.70 -13.54
N ASN A 210 15.00 -27.13 -13.06
CA ASN A 210 15.29 -28.49 -12.63
C ASN A 210 14.78 -28.82 -11.22
N LYS A 211 14.16 -27.86 -10.53
CA LYS A 211 13.72 -27.97 -9.13
C LYS A 211 14.85 -28.43 -8.20
N ASP A 212 16.06 -27.96 -8.45
CA ASP A 212 17.24 -28.18 -7.62
C ASP A 212 17.34 -27.05 -6.59
N LEU A 213 16.66 -27.26 -5.45
CA LEU A 213 16.64 -26.30 -4.36
C LEU A 213 18.04 -26.02 -3.81
N THR A 214 18.87 -27.05 -3.66
CA THR A 214 20.22 -26.90 -3.08
C THR A 214 21.08 -26.03 -3.97
N LYS A 215 21.10 -26.30 -5.28
CA LYS A 215 21.83 -25.46 -6.24
C LYS A 215 21.26 -24.05 -6.30
N PHE A 216 19.93 -23.89 -6.34
CA PHE A 216 19.27 -22.58 -6.37
C PHE A 216 19.67 -21.71 -5.17
N LEU A 217 19.58 -22.26 -3.96
CA LEU A 217 19.92 -21.53 -2.73
C LEU A 217 21.44 -21.31 -2.55
N SER A 218 22.29 -22.10 -3.22
CA SER A 218 23.74 -21.93 -3.14
C SER A 218 24.24 -20.57 -3.66
N TYR A 219 23.46 -19.90 -4.52
CA TYR A 219 23.76 -18.55 -5.04
C TYR A 219 23.48 -17.42 -4.05
N GLY A 220 22.93 -17.75 -2.87
CA GLY A 220 22.64 -16.79 -1.83
C GLY A 220 21.35 -16.02 -2.08
N TYR A 221 20.50 -15.99 -1.05
CA TYR A 221 19.19 -15.35 -1.11
C TYR A 221 18.95 -14.35 0.01
N VAL A 222 18.15 -13.32 -0.30
CA VAL A 222 17.74 -12.28 0.65
C VAL A 222 16.23 -12.19 0.71
N HIS A 223 15.66 -12.35 1.90
CA HIS A 223 14.25 -12.06 2.18
C HIS A 223 14.10 -11.10 3.35
N SER A 224 12.85 -10.72 3.65
CA SER A 224 12.59 -9.83 4.78
C SER A 224 12.86 -10.49 6.13
N ASN A 225 13.37 -9.71 7.08
CA ASN A 225 13.38 -10.08 8.50
C ASN A 225 11.97 -10.06 9.12
N ASP A 226 11.01 -9.39 8.47
CA ASP A 226 9.61 -9.41 8.85
C ASP A 226 8.91 -10.64 8.25
N LYS A 227 8.65 -11.65 9.08
CA LYS A 227 7.99 -12.91 8.69
C LYS A 227 6.53 -12.71 8.25
N GLU A 228 5.93 -11.58 8.58
CA GLU A 228 4.55 -11.26 8.21
C GLU A 228 4.50 -10.37 6.94
N SER A 229 5.65 -10.09 6.32
CA SER A 229 5.72 -9.36 5.07
C SER A 229 5.15 -10.21 3.92
N GLY A 230 4.00 -9.78 3.39
CA GLY A 230 3.33 -10.54 2.33
C GLY A 230 4.20 -10.77 1.09
N SER A 231 4.76 -9.70 0.50
CA SER A 231 5.53 -9.81 -0.75
C SER A 231 6.97 -10.27 -0.58
N LYS A 232 7.57 -10.10 0.60
CA LYS A 232 8.99 -10.36 0.82
C LYS A 232 9.27 -11.59 1.68
N TYR A 233 8.24 -12.25 2.20
CA TYR A 233 8.36 -13.45 3.02
C TYR A 233 7.25 -14.45 2.74
N ILE A 234 5.98 -14.10 2.99
CA ILE A 234 4.86 -15.06 2.94
C ILE A 234 4.66 -15.63 1.52
N LEU A 235 4.54 -14.76 0.53
CA LEU A 235 4.31 -15.17 -0.85
C LEU A 235 5.51 -15.86 -1.48
N PRO A 236 6.76 -15.38 -1.30
CA PRO A 236 7.94 -16.14 -1.70
C PRO A 236 8.00 -17.53 -1.06
N GLN A 237 7.73 -17.66 0.24
CA GLN A 237 7.72 -18.95 0.92
C GLN A 237 6.67 -19.90 0.32
N ALA A 238 5.46 -19.40 0.09
CA ALA A 238 4.38 -20.16 -0.53
C ALA A 238 4.77 -20.64 -1.95
N LEU A 239 5.37 -19.76 -2.75
CA LEU A 239 5.83 -20.09 -4.10
C LEU A 239 6.94 -21.15 -4.08
N LEU A 240 7.94 -21.01 -3.21
CA LEU A 240 9.03 -22.00 -3.09
C LEU A 240 8.49 -23.37 -2.67
N LYS A 241 7.51 -23.42 -1.76
CA LYS A 241 6.83 -24.66 -1.36
C LYS A 241 6.10 -25.31 -2.53
N LYS A 242 5.36 -24.53 -3.33
CA LYS A 242 4.69 -25.04 -4.54
C LYS A 242 5.68 -25.55 -5.59
N HIS A 243 6.78 -24.85 -5.77
CA HIS A 243 7.73 -25.15 -6.84
C HIS A 243 8.67 -26.32 -6.53
N PHE A 244 9.30 -26.30 -5.35
CA PHE A 244 10.26 -27.31 -4.91
C PHE A 244 9.63 -28.48 -4.13
N GLY A 245 8.33 -28.39 -3.82
CA GLY A 245 7.58 -29.43 -3.13
C GLY A 245 8.17 -29.74 -1.75
N THR A 246 8.28 -31.02 -1.42
CA THR A 246 8.80 -31.49 -0.13
C THR A 246 10.26 -31.15 0.14
N LYS A 247 11.02 -30.72 -0.87
CA LYS A 247 12.40 -30.22 -0.68
C LYS A 247 12.43 -28.90 0.10
N PHE A 248 11.35 -28.11 0.03
CA PHE A 248 11.23 -26.84 0.74
C PHE A 248 10.11 -26.90 1.77
N THR A 249 10.44 -26.83 3.05
CA THR A 249 9.43 -26.74 4.12
C THR A 249 9.09 -25.29 4.45
N SER A 250 10.10 -24.50 4.81
CA SER A 250 9.95 -23.10 5.21
C SER A 250 11.29 -22.36 5.14
N PHE A 251 11.26 -21.04 5.11
CA PHE A 251 12.48 -20.25 5.26
C PHE A 251 13.15 -20.49 6.62
N LEU A 252 12.37 -20.69 7.68
CA LEU A 252 12.91 -20.94 9.02
C LEU A 252 13.73 -22.23 9.09
N GLU A 253 13.25 -23.30 8.45
CA GLU A 253 13.98 -24.56 8.40
C GLU A 253 15.24 -24.45 7.53
N LEU A 254 15.13 -23.78 6.37
CA LEU A 254 16.29 -23.54 5.51
C LEU A 254 17.39 -22.75 6.20
N ILE A 255 17.03 -21.75 7.01
CA ILE A 255 17.98 -20.96 7.79
C ILE A 255 18.84 -21.85 8.71
N ASN A 256 18.27 -22.94 9.23
CA ASN A 256 18.99 -23.87 10.09
C ASN A 256 19.90 -24.84 9.29
N GLN A 257 19.67 -24.98 7.98
CA GLN A 257 20.34 -25.96 7.11
C GLN A 257 21.31 -25.33 6.11
N ASN A 258 21.13 -24.05 5.78
CA ASN A 258 21.90 -23.33 4.76
C ASN A 258 22.34 -21.96 5.31
N ALA A 259 23.65 -21.74 5.38
CA ALA A 259 24.23 -20.50 5.89
C ALA A 259 24.22 -19.35 4.86
N ASN A 260 23.93 -19.62 3.59
CA ASN A 260 23.99 -18.61 2.52
C ASN A 260 22.66 -17.86 2.35
N TYR A 261 22.22 -17.20 3.43
CA TYR A 261 21.07 -16.31 3.41
C TYR A 261 21.39 -15.00 4.11
N LYS A 262 20.61 -13.96 3.78
CA LYS A 262 20.58 -12.69 4.53
C LYS A 262 19.16 -12.22 4.74
N LEU A 263 18.96 -11.47 5.83
CA LEU A 263 17.70 -10.83 6.16
C LEU A 263 17.86 -9.33 5.98
N ASP A 264 16.92 -8.69 5.29
CA ASP A 264 16.87 -7.23 5.17
C ASP A 264 15.43 -6.74 4.98
N SER A 265 15.03 -5.67 5.67
CA SER A 265 13.67 -5.13 5.56
C SER A 265 13.35 -4.54 4.17
N LYS A 266 14.39 -4.16 3.42
CA LYS A 266 14.30 -3.64 2.05
C LYS A 266 15.38 -4.30 1.16
N PRO A 267 15.23 -5.59 0.81
CA PRO A 267 16.27 -6.38 0.15
C PRO A 267 16.91 -5.72 -1.07
N LEU A 268 16.11 -5.20 -2.01
CA LEU A 268 16.65 -4.53 -3.20
C LEU A 268 17.12 -3.11 -2.93
N ALA A 269 16.39 -2.33 -2.12
CA ALA A 269 16.81 -0.96 -1.82
C ALA A 269 18.17 -0.89 -1.10
N ASN A 270 18.54 -1.97 -0.41
CA ASN A 270 19.79 -2.10 0.34
C ASN A 270 20.82 -3.00 -0.34
N ILE A 271 20.65 -3.32 -1.63
CA ILE A 271 21.47 -4.30 -2.34
C ILE A 271 22.98 -4.04 -2.21
N TYR A 272 23.41 -2.78 -2.12
CA TYR A 272 24.82 -2.38 -1.99
C TYR A 272 25.40 -2.40 -0.58
N LYS A 273 24.65 -2.86 0.43
CA LYS A 273 25.24 -3.16 1.75
C LYS A 273 26.28 -4.26 1.59
N SER A 274 27.44 -4.09 2.21
CA SER A 274 28.55 -5.06 2.17
C SER A 274 28.13 -6.48 2.55
N SER A 275 27.20 -6.61 3.50
CA SER A 275 26.64 -7.90 3.94
C SER A 275 25.83 -8.63 2.86
N LEU A 276 25.39 -7.94 1.80
CA LEU A 276 24.55 -8.48 0.73
C LEU A 276 25.32 -8.68 -0.58
N ASN A 277 26.59 -8.26 -0.69
CA ASN A 277 27.34 -8.28 -1.96
C ASN A 277 27.42 -9.66 -2.64
N ASN A 278 27.48 -10.73 -1.84
CA ASN A 278 27.57 -12.11 -2.34
C ASN A 278 26.21 -12.74 -2.66
N GLN A 279 25.10 -12.05 -2.35
CA GLN A 279 23.75 -12.57 -2.57
C GLN A 279 23.28 -12.24 -3.98
N LYS A 280 22.67 -13.21 -4.65
CA LYS A 280 22.24 -13.07 -6.05
C LYS A 280 20.73 -13.15 -6.23
N ILE A 281 20.01 -13.74 -5.28
CA ILE A 281 18.55 -13.91 -5.33
C ILE A 281 17.91 -12.99 -4.28
N PHE A 282 16.93 -12.19 -4.69
CA PHE A 282 16.26 -11.22 -3.82
C PHE A 282 14.75 -11.39 -3.89
N PHE A 283 14.12 -11.49 -2.74
CA PHE A 283 12.67 -11.52 -2.60
C PHE A 283 12.18 -10.13 -2.19
N ASP A 284 11.54 -9.42 -3.11
CA ASP A 284 11.00 -8.08 -2.86
C ASP A 284 9.58 -7.93 -3.44
N ALA A 285 8.95 -6.77 -3.25
CA ALA A 285 7.67 -6.47 -3.85
C ALA A 285 7.75 -6.46 -5.38
N GLU A 286 6.71 -6.96 -6.05
CA GLU A 286 6.54 -6.81 -7.49
C GLU A 286 6.59 -5.33 -7.87
N GLY A 287 7.45 -4.98 -8.81
CA GLY A 287 7.51 -3.61 -9.31
C GLY A 287 8.13 -2.60 -8.36
N VAL A 288 8.91 -2.99 -7.34
CA VAL A 288 9.48 -2.02 -6.37
C VAL A 288 10.30 -0.88 -7.01
N TYR A 289 10.82 -1.11 -8.22
CA TYR A 289 11.49 -0.09 -9.05
C TYR A 289 10.55 1.02 -9.56
N SER A 290 9.24 0.77 -9.68
CA SER A 290 8.28 1.71 -10.29
C SER A 290 7.79 2.79 -9.33
N TRP A 291 7.89 2.60 -8.02
CA TRP A 291 7.59 3.65 -7.02
C TRP A 291 8.84 4.16 -6.30
N THR A 292 10.02 3.62 -6.60
CA THR A 292 11.29 4.14 -6.09
C THR A 292 11.82 5.19 -7.04
N LYS A 293 11.71 6.48 -6.70
CA LYS A 293 12.24 7.57 -7.54
C LYS A 293 13.75 7.40 -7.77
N TYR A 294 14.18 7.62 -9.00
CA TYR A 294 15.59 7.57 -9.39
C TYR A 294 16.37 8.65 -8.64
N LYS A 295 17.57 8.29 -8.18
CA LYS A 295 18.49 9.19 -7.49
C LYS A 295 19.88 9.00 -8.05
N GLN A 296 20.39 10.01 -8.75
CA GLN A 296 21.74 9.97 -9.29
C GLN A 296 22.77 9.66 -8.19
N GLY A 297 23.64 8.69 -8.45
CA GLY A 297 24.69 8.26 -7.52
C GLY A 297 24.23 7.39 -6.33
N ASN A 298 22.92 7.23 -6.11
CA ASN A 298 22.39 6.44 -5.00
C ASN A 298 21.08 5.71 -5.37
N ASP A 299 21.04 5.15 -6.58
CA ASP A 299 19.89 4.39 -7.07
C ASP A 299 20.11 2.88 -6.89
N PRO A 300 19.24 2.17 -6.14
CA PRO A 300 19.41 0.74 -5.92
C PRO A 300 19.19 -0.12 -7.17
N PHE A 301 18.54 0.43 -8.21
CA PHE A 301 18.20 -0.28 -9.44
C PHE A 301 19.16 0.01 -10.60
N THR A 302 20.19 0.82 -10.37
CA THR A 302 21.29 1.08 -11.31
C THR A 302 22.50 0.29 -10.83
N ILE A 303 22.96 -0.70 -11.60
CA ILE A 303 24.07 -1.57 -11.19
C ILE A 303 25.33 -0.76 -10.91
N ASN A 304 25.86 -0.89 -9.69
CA ASN A 304 27.15 -0.34 -9.33
C ASN A 304 28.26 -1.33 -9.71
N ASN A 305 29.02 -1.01 -10.76
CA ASN A 305 30.12 -1.84 -11.25
C ASN A 305 31.31 -1.98 -10.28
N GLN A 306 31.41 -1.14 -9.23
CA GLN A 306 32.45 -1.28 -8.21
C GLN A 306 32.13 -2.41 -7.22
N THR A 307 30.85 -2.61 -6.90
CA THR A 307 30.40 -3.61 -5.91
C THR A 307 29.79 -4.86 -6.53
N ARG A 308 29.25 -4.75 -7.75
CA ARG A 308 28.61 -5.82 -8.52
C ARG A 308 28.98 -5.74 -10.01
N PRO A 309 30.27 -5.91 -10.36
CA PRO A 309 30.74 -5.77 -11.74
C PRO A 309 30.04 -6.76 -12.68
N GLY A 310 29.48 -6.26 -13.78
CA GLY A 310 28.86 -7.10 -14.82
C GLY A 310 27.54 -7.76 -14.42
N HIS A 311 26.97 -7.40 -13.27
CA HIS A 311 25.65 -7.88 -12.87
C HIS A 311 24.54 -7.14 -13.64
N LYS A 312 23.36 -7.75 -13.71
CA LYS A 312 22.13 -7.14 -14.21
C LYS A 312 20.94 -7.59 -13.38
N PHE A 313 19.85 -6.84 -13.44
CA PHE A 313 18.56 -7.29 -12.91
C PHE A 313 17.93 -8.28 -13.89
N THR A 314 17.41 -9.39 -13.36
CA THR A 314 16.59 -10.34 -14.10
C THR A 314 15.41 -10.74 -13.24
N PHE A 315 14.20 -10.52 -13.73
CA PHE A 315 12.97 -10.88 -13.03
C PHE A 315 12.68 -12.34 -13.31
N LEU A 316 12.92 -13.21 -12.31
CA LEU A 316 12.73 -14.65 -12.47
C LEU A 316 11.25 -14.97 -12.60
N THR A 317 10.46 -14.65 -11.57
CA THR A 317 9.02 -14.91 -11.52
C THR A 317 8.35 -13.99 -10.48
N VAL A 318 7.07 -13.67 -10.67
CA VAL A 318 6.23 -13.13 -9.59
C VAL A 318 5.66 -14.27 -8.74
N THR A 319 5.02 -13.93 -7.63
CA THR A 319 4.30 -14.87 -6.76
C THR A 319 2.81 -14.92 -7.09
N ASP A 320 2.07 -15.83 -6.46
CA ASP A 320 0.60 -15.75 -6.37
C ASP A 320 0.14 -14.40 -5.78
N PRO A 321 -1.11 -13.98 -6.06
CA PRO A 321 -1.61 -12.68 -5.62
C PRO A 321 -2.04 -12.70 -4.15
N LEU A 322 -1.95 -11.55 -3.52
CA LEU A 322 -2.42 -11.28 -2.15
C LEU A 322 -3.22 -9.99 -2.14
N LEU A 323 -4.29 -9.94 -1.34
CA LEU A 323 -5.12 -8.73 -1.22
C LEU A 323 -4.27 -7.52 -0.81
N TYR A 324 -4.52 -6.35 -1.36
CA TYR A 324 -3.87 -5.12 -0.94
C TYR A 324 -4.35 -4.71 0.46
N ASN A 325 -3.87 -3.59 0.99
CA ASN A 325 -4.15 -3.20 2.37
C ASN A 325 -5.65 -3.12 2.67
N ILE A 326 -6.00 -3.44 3.92
CA ILE A 326 -7.38 -3.45 4.41
C ILE A 326 -7.47 -2.53 5.63
N ALA A 327 -8.51 -1.70 5.68
CA ALA A 327 -8.85 -0.97 6.89
C ALA A 327 -9.47 -1.91 7.92
N ILE A 328 -8.91 -1.90 9.12
CA ILE A 328 -9.43 -2.55 10.30
C ILE A 328 -9.96 -1.50 11.28
N TYR A 329 -10.99 -1.86 12.04
CA TYR A 329 -11.72 -0.93 12.91
C TYR A 329 -12.32 -1.63 14.13
N LYS A 330 -12.59 -0.89 15.21
CA LYS A 330 -13.20 -1.44 16.43
C LYS A 330 -14.67 -1.82 16.24
N ASN A 331 -15.14 -2.90 16.88
CA ASN A 331 -16.51 -3.38 16.72
C ASN A 331 -17.60 -2.37 17.11
N HIS A 332 -17.28 -1.42 17.99
CA HIS A 332 -18.26 -0.46 18.49
C HIS A 332 -18.64 0.58 17.42
N ILE A 333 -17.88 0.65 16.33
CA ILE A 333 -18.16 1.51 15.19
C ILE A 333 -19.14 0.77 14.27
N PRO A 334 -20.35 1.30 14.04
CA PRO A 334 -21.32 0.65 13.18
C PRO A 334 -20.81 0.51 11.75
N SER A 335 -21.03 -0.66 11.14
CA SER A 335 -20.65 -0.93 9.74
C SER A 335 -21.19 0.10 8.74
N ALA A 336 -22.35 0.70 9.02
CA ALA A 336 -22.90 1.78 8.19
C ALA A 336 -21.97 3.00 8.11
N LYS A 337 -21.28 3.36 9.21
CA LYS A 337 -20.30 4.46 9.20
C LYS A 337 -19.07 4.12 8.37
N ILE A 338 -18.61 2.87 8.46
CA ILE A 338 -17.49 2.37 7.67
C ILE A 338 -17.83 2.32 6.18
N LYS A 339 -19.07 1.96 5.83
CA LYS A 339 -19.57 2.01 4.45
C LYS A 339 -19.58 3.45 3.91
N ILE A 340 -20.11 4.41 4.66
CA ILE A 340 -20.09 5.83 4.29
C ILE A 340 -18.65 6.31 4.09
N LEU A 341 -17.75 5.98 5.03
CA LEU A 341 -16.33 6.35 4.90
C LEU A 341 -15.69 5.76 3.64
N ALA A 342 -15.95 4.48 3.32
CA ALA A 342 -15.44 3.85 2.11
C ALA A 342 -15.94 4.54 0.83
N GLU A 343 -17.21 4.96 0.81
CA GLU A 343 -17.81 5.70 -0.30
C GLU A 343 -17.21 7.10 -0.44
N VAL A 344 -16.96 7.81 0.67
CA VAL A 344 -16.28 9.11 0.67
C VAL A 344 -14.85 8.99 0.13
N LEU A 345 -14.07 8.03 0.63
CA LEU A 345 -12.69 7.81 0.16
C LEU A 345 -12.65 7.40 -1.33
N LYS A 346 -13.61 6.59 -1.77
CA LYS A 346 -13.76 6.23 -3.18
C LYS A 346 -14.06 7.45 -4.04
N GLU A 347 -14.97 8.32 -3.61
CA GLU A 347 -15.32 9.54 -4.33
C GLU A 347 -14.11 10.46 -4.47
N LEU A 348 -13.40 10.73 -3.37
CA LEU A 348 -12.16 11.52 -3.36
C LEU A 348 -11.10 10.95 -4.31
N ALA A 349 -10.94 9.63 -4.35
CA ALA A 349 -10.01 8.99 -5.28
C ALA A 349 -10.45 9.17 -6.75
N GLN A 350 -11.75 9.05 -7.04
CA GLN A 350 -12.30 9.20 -8.40
C GLN A 350 -12.24 10.64 -8.91
N THR A 351 -12.33 11.63 -8.03
CA THR A 351 -12.25 13.06 -8.34
C THR A 351 -10.83 13.62 -8.24
N ASN A 352 -9.83 12.78 -7.95
CA ASN A 352 -8.43 13.17 -7.69
C ASN A 352 -8.26 14.17 -6.52
N GLN A 353 -9.15 14.13 -5.54
CA GLN A 353 -9.10 14.91 -4.31
C GLN A 353 -8.50 14.11 -3.13
N ASP A 354 -8.29 12.81 -3.30
CA ASP A 354 -7.54 12.01 -2.33
C ASP A 354 -6.03 12.33 -2.39
N ILE A 355 -5.57 13.14 -1.45
CA ILE A 355 -4.16 13.54 -1.34
C ILE A 355 -3.30 12.54 -0.54
N TRP A 356 -3.92 11.57 0.13
CA TRP A 356 -3.24 10.64 1.02
C TRP A 356 -3.05 9.27 0.37
N GLY A 357 -4.10 8.70 -0.22
CA GLY A 357 -4.09 7.36 -0.79
C GLY A 357 -2.94 7.12 -1.78
N PRO A 358 -2.73 7.99 -2.79
CA PRO A 358 -1.68 7.82 -3.78
C PRO A 358 -0.26 7.75 -3.19
N MET A 359 -0.01 8.39 -2.04
CA MET A 359 1.28 8.31 -1.33
C MET A 359 1.62 6.89 -0.86
N HIS A 360 0.59 6.06 -0.69
CA HIS A 360 0.66 4.68 -0.22
C HIS A 360 0.25 3.66 -1.31
N GLY A 361 0.06 4.15 -2.54
CA GLY A 361 -0.40 3.33 -3.65
C GLY A 361 -1.88 2.94 -3.59
N PHE A 362 -2.69 3.62 -2.78
CA PHE A 362 -4.15 3.48 -2.78
C PHE A 362 -4.76 4.44 -3.80
N TYR A 363 -5.49 3.89 -4.77
CA TYR A 363 -6.09 4.61 -5.89
C TYR A 363 -7.61 4.45 -5.96
N SER A 364 -8.19 3.62 -5.09
CA SER A 364 -9.64 3.51 -4.87
C SER A 364 -9.89 2.67 -3.61
N TYR A 365 -11.13 2.72 -3.13
CA TYR A 365 -11.59 2.07 -1.92
C TYR A 365 -12.91 1.34 -2.16
N LYS A 366 -13.16 0.26 -1.43
CA LYS A 366 -14.43 -0.47 -1.46
C LYS A 366 -14.77 -0.97 -0.06
N TYR A 367 -16.02 -0.79 0.37
CA TYR A 367 -16.52 -1.45 1.55
C TYR A 367 -16.54 -2.98 1.36
N ILE A 368 -16.10 -3.71 2.37
CA ILE A 368 -16.12 -5.18 2.40
C ILE A 368 -17.48 -5.62 2.93
N ASN A 369 -18.30 -6.27 2.09
CA ASN A 369 -19.65 -6.69 2.47
C ASN A 369 -19.65 -8.04 3.15
N ASP A 370 -18.82 -8.96 2.66
CA ASP A 370 -18.64 -10.29 3.22
C ASP A 370 -17.15 -10.54 3.51
N VAL A 371 -16.75 -10.34 4.77
CA VAL A 371 -15.36 -10.49 5.20
C VAL A 371 -14.86 -11.94 5.03
N ASN A 372 -15.74 -12.94 5.13
CA ASN A 372 -15.32 -14.34 4.96
C ASN A 372 -14.97 -14.60 3.50
N LYS A 373 -15.88 -14.27 2.59
CA LYS A 373 -15.71 -14.50 1.15
C LYS A 373 -14.67 -13.57 0.51
N GLU A 374 -14.72 -12.28 0.83
CA GLU A 374 -13.88 -11.27 0.19
C GLU A 374 -12.48 -11.16 0.81
N VAL A 375 -12.25 -11.74 2.00
CA VAL A 375 -10.95 -11.68 2.67
C VAL A 375 -10.45 -13.05 3.12
N TRP A 376 -11.14 -13.69 4.08
CA TRP A 376 -10.56 -14.85 4.76
C TRP A 376 -10.40 -16.07 3.86
N GLU A 377 -11.33 -16.34 2.95
CA GLU A 377 -11.18 -17.44 1.97
C GLU A 377 -9.93 -17.25 1.10
N ILE A 378 -9.70 -16.02 0.61
CA ILE A 378 -8.53 -15.69 -0.20
C ILE A 378 -7.25 -15.86 0.62
N LEU A 379 -7.21 -15.28 1.81
CA LEU A 379 -6.05 -15.33 2.70
C LEU A 379 -5.70 -16.77 3.12
N ASN A 380 -6.70 -17.60 3.45
CA ASN A 380 -6.48 -18.98 3.88
C ASN A 380 -6.05 -19.93 2.75
N ASN A 381 -6.07 -19.49 1.49
CA ASN A 381 -5.66 -20.29 0.34
C ASN A 381 -4.21 -20.02 -0.10
N ILE A 382 -3.51 -19.10 0.55
CA ILE A 382 -2.10 -18.83 0.27
C ILE A 382 -1.24 -20.04 0.67
N GLY A 383 -0.47 -20.55 -0.28
CA GLY A 383 0.47 -21.65 -0.05
C GLY A 383 -0.17 -23.03 0.17
N LYS A 384 -1.47 -23.16 -0.09
CA LYS A 384 -2.14 -24.46 -0.28
C LYS A 384 -1.88 -25.02 -1.67
#